data_AF-A0A7C9QUV3-F1
#
_entry.id   AF-A0A7C9QUV3-F1
#
_cell.length_a   1.000
_cell.length_b   1.000
_cell.length_c   1.000
_cell.angle_alpha   90.00
_cell.angle_beta   90.00
_cell.angle_gamma   90.00
#
_symmetry.space_group_name_H-M   'P 1'
#
loop_
_entity.id
_entity.type
_entity.pdbx_description
1 polymer ?
#
loop_
_entity_poly.entity_id
_entity_poly.type
_entity_poly.pdbx_seq_one_letter_code
_entity_poly.pdbx_strand_id
1 'polypeptide(L)'
;MSLFAPKPRVPGYHAGEDLGNAPTAVRLDGVRKRALETGRSRLVVAALAFLAVFVVIGVRMIDVAVLDSNPATPRALPTARTEGLEMDRADIVDRSGVILATSLPTVSLYAKATEILDPVEAATKLVRVLPDLSQADVQAKLSSDKQFVWLRRNLTPRQQYDVNALGIPGLYFEKGERRVYPHGNLVAHIVGMTDIDNKGIAGIEKRFDRALRDSREPLKLSIDIGAQTVVRNELAKAVAEFRALGALGMVLDIHTGEMVAMVSLPDFDPNDPPAGQSEALFNRATKGAYEMGSTMKLFNTALAIDSGRFNINSSVDCTKPLVFAGHTIHDDHPLNRWASVAEILIHSSNIGSARMALDVGTEGQRSFMGRLGMLQSPSIELPEVGGPLVPNPWREINTVTISFGHGLSITPLQLVQGTATLVNGGIFHPVTLLTRAPGQPLPGERVIKPKTSAQVRQLMRLVVSEGTGKKANVPGYEVGGKTGTAEKAAGGGYKKKSVLASFVGAFPMDDPRYVVLVSIDEPQPTKDTYGFITAGWNAAPTTGRIVAQLAPLLGVMPRTAPPPPAPGVKGFIAGTGGGRDVSAID
;
A
#
# COMPACT_ATOMS: atom_id res chain seq x y z
N MET A 1 0.52 -74.28 -67.88
CA MET A 1 0.15 -73.86 -69.24
C MET A 1 1.42 -73.70 -70.05
N SER A 2 1.61 -74.59 -71.01
CA SER A 2 2.64 -74.51 -72.05
C SER A 2 2.24 -73.45 -73.07
N LEU A 3 3.19 -72.64 -73.53
CA LEU A 3 3.14 -71.95 -74.81
C LEU A 3 4.56 -71.89 -75.37
N PHE A 4 4.95 -72.96 -76.09
CA PHE A 4 6.11 -73.01 -76.97
C PHE A 4 5.78 -72.36 -78.32
N ALA A 5 6.81 -71.82 -79.01
CA ALA A 5 7.25 -72.14 -80.39
C ALA A 5 8.04 -70.94 -81.04
N PRO A 6 8.72 -71.07 -82.21
CA PRO A 6 9.89 -71.93 -82.52
C PRO A 6 11.00 -71.28 -83.42
N LYS A 7 12.24 -71.82 -83.37
CA LYS A 7 13.35 -71.96 -84.41
C LYS A 7 13.95 -70.70 -85.14
N PRO A 8 15.15 -70.73 -85.81
CA PRO A 8 15.99 -71.85 -86.31
C PRO A 8 17.56 -71.78 -86.24
N ARG A 9 18.18 -72.98 -86.41
CA ARG A 9 19.40 -73.50 -87.15
C ARG A 9 20.66 -72.60 -87.41
N VAL A 10 21.91 -72.89 -86.95
CA VAL A 10 22.98 -73.91 -87.34
C VAL A 10 23.76 -73.49 -88.63
N PRO A 11 25.10 -73.71 -88.90
CA PRO A 11 26.10 -74.77 -88.51
C PRO A 11 27.49 -74.22 -88.05
N GLY A 12 28.58 -74.93 -87.72
CA GLY A 12 29.11 -76.30 -87.80
C GLY A 12 30.65 -76.16 -87.66
N TYR A 13 31.41 -77.00 -86.96
CA TYR A 13 31.93 -78.28 -87.44
C TYR A 13 32.53 -79.12 -86.30
N HIS A 14 32.43 -80.44 -86.47
CA HIS A 14 32.94 -81.52 -85.63
C HIS A 14 34.36 -81.97 -86.00
N ALA A 15 35.05 -82.59 -85.03
CA ALA A 15 35.58 -83.97 -85.07
C ALA A 15 35.99 -84.31 -83.61
N GLY A 16 35.28 -85.20 -82.90
CA GLY A 16 35.45 -86.66 -82.96
C GLY A 16 36.66 -87.05 -82.10
N GLU A 17 36.47 -87.37 -80.81
CA GLU A 17 36.53 -88.76 -80.26
C GLU A 17 38.00 -89.28 -80.21
N ASP A 18 38.54 -89.95 -79.19
CA ASP A 18 38.02 -90.56 -77.96
C ASP A 18 39.25 -91.06 -77.16
N LEU A 19 39.06 -91.32 -75.86
CA LEU A 19 39.70 -92.36 -75.01
C LEU A 19 41.24 -92.40 -74.74
N GLY A 20 41.59 -92.60 -73.45
CA GLY A 20 42.78 -93.37 -73.02
C GLY A 20 43.63 -92.80 -71.86
N ASN A 21 43.81 -93.59 -70.79
CA ASN A 21 44.49 -93.27 -69.52
C ASN A 21 46.04 -93.20 -69.54
N ALA A 22 46.58 -92.13 -68.92
CA ALA A 22 47.79 -91.96 -68.06
C ALA A 22 49.23 -92.29 -68.58
N PRO A 23 50.35 -91.73 -68.00
CA PRO A 23 50.47 -90.83 -66.85
C PRO A 23 51.38 -89.58 -67.00
N THR A 24 51.27 -88.72 -65.98
CA THR A 24 52.25 -87.74 -65.45
C THR A 24 52.58 -86.48 -66.25
N ALA A 25 51.88 -85.40 -65.89
CA ALA A 25 52.50 -84.08 -65.79
C ALA A 25 52.01 -83.40 -64.50
N VAL A 26 52.92 -83.29 -63.53
CA VAL A 26 52.74 -82.55 -62.27
C VAL A 26 52.53 -81.07 -62.59
N ARG A 27 51.42 -80.47 -62.14
CA ARG A 27 51.22 -79.00 -62.13
C ARG A 27 51.03 -78.47 -60.72
N LEU A 28 51.92 -77.55 -60.34
CA LEU A 28 51.99 -76.82 -59.09
C LEU A 28 50.85 -75.79 -58.97
N ASP A 29 49.76 -76.14 -58.28
CA ASP A 29 48.63 -75.25 -57.98
C ASP A 29 48.67 -74.61 -56.56
N GLY A 30 49.76 -74.80 -55.82
CA GLY A 30 49.81 -74.46 -54.39
C GLY A 30 50.10 -73.00 -54.03
N VAL A 31 50.82 -72.25 -54.88
CA VAL A 31 51.38 -70.94 -54.46
C VAL A 31 50.43 -69.78 -54.74
N ARG A 32 49.66 -69.81 -55.84
CA ARG A 32 48.71 -68.74 -56.21
C ARG A 32 47.47 -68.71 -55.31
N LYS A 33 46.99 -69.87 -54.86
CA LYS A 33 45.80 -69.99 -53.98
C LYS A 33 46.06 -69.47 -52.57
N ARG A 34 47.24 -69.75 -51.99
CA ARG A 34 47.66 -69.20 -50.68
C ARG A 34 47.84 -67.69 -50.71
N ALA A 35 48.42 -67.13 -51.78
CA ALA A 35 48.56 -65.67 -51.91
C ALA A 35 47.21 -64.95 -51.96
N LEU A 36 46.22 -65.52 -52.67
CA LEU A 36 44.85 -64.97 -52.76
C LEU A 36 44.09 -65.10 -51.43
N GLU A 37 44.20 -66.23 -50.73
CA GLU A 37 43.58 -66.39 -49.40
C GLU A 37 44.20 -65.48 -48.34
N THR A 38 45.52 -65.24 -48.42
CA THR A 38 46.22 -64.31 -47.51
C THR A 38 45.87 -62.85 -47.79
N GLY A 39 45.64 -62.50 -49.06
CA GLY A 39 45.11 -61.18 -49.44
C GLY A 39 43.66 -60.97 -48.97
N ARG A 40 42.83 -62.02 -49.08
CA ARG A 40 41.42 -61.99 -48.65
C ARG A 40 41.30 -61.90 -47.13
N SER A 41 42.13 -62.61 -46.36
CA SER A 41 42.14 -62.52 -44.90
C SER A 41 42.63 -61.16 -44.41
N ARG A 42 43.65 -60.57 -45.04
CA ARG A 42 44.10 -59.19 -44.73
C ARG A 42 43.04 -58.15 -45.06
N LEU A 43 42.31 -58.30 -46.16
CA LEU A 43 41.18 -57.45 -46.51
C LEU A 43 40.03 -57.55 -45.51
N VAL A 44 39.70 -58.76 -45.04
CA VAL A 44 38.66 -58.96 -44.03
C VAL A 44 39.07 -58.39 -42.68
N VAL A 45 40.33 -58.56 -42.26
CA VAL A 45 40.84 -57.96 -41.02
C VAL A 45 40.86 -56.43 -41.11
N ALA A 46 41.28 -55.86 -42.24
CA ALA A 46 41.23 -54.42 -42.46
C ALA A 46 39.78 -53.90 -42.47
N ALA A 47 38.86 -54.60 -43.12
CA ALA A 47 37.44 -54.24 -43.13
C ALA A 47 36.82 -54.28 -41.72
N LEU A 48 37.17 -55.28 -40.91
CA LEU A 48 36.73 -55.37 -39.51
C LEU A 48 37.31 -54.26 -38.64
N ALA A 49 38.58 -53.88 -38.87
CA ALA A 49 39.20 -52.76 -38.17
C ALA A 49 38.52 -51.43 -38.52
N PHE A 50 38.22 -51.19 -39.80
CA PHE A 50 37.47 -50.02 -40.23
C PHE A 50 36.05 -50.02 -39.66
N LEU A 51 35.37 -51.16 -39.65
CA LEU A 51 34.04 -51.30 -39.06
C LEU A 51 34.07 -50.95 -37.56
N ALA A 52 35.07 -51.43 -36.81
CA ALA A 52 35.22 -51.11 -35.40
C ALA A 52 35.41 -49.59 -35.17
N VAL A 53 36.22 -48.92 -35.99
CA VAL A 53 36.39 -47.46 -35.92
C VAL A 53 35.08 -46.73 -36.22
N PHE A 54 34.34 -47.15 -37.25
CA PHE A 54 33.03 -46.57 -37.57
C PHE A 54 32.00 -46.78 -36.46
N VAL A 55 32.02 -47.94 -35.79
CA VAL A 55 31.16 -48.22 -34.63
C VAL A 55 31.52 -47.30 -33.46
N VAL A 56 32.80 -47.09 -33.16
CA VAL A 56 33.24 -46.16 -32.11
C VAL A 56 32.80 -44.73 -32.40
N ILE A 57 32.94 -44.26 -33.64
CA ILE A 57 32.47 -42.94 -34.08
C ILE A 57 30.94 -42.83 -33.96
N GLY A 58 30.20 -43.87 -34.38
CA GLY A 58 28.75 -43.91 -34.30
C GLY A 58 28.24 -43.87 -32.86
N VAL A 59 28.84 -44.67 -31.96
CA VAL A 59 28.53 -44.65 -30.53
C VAL A 59 28.81 -43.27 -29.94
N ARG A 60 29.96 -42.66 -30.25
CA ARG A 60 30.29 -41.35 -29.70
C ARG A 60 29.43 -40.21 -30.25
N MET A 61 28.96 -40.35 -31.49
CA MET A 61 27.99 -39.42 -32.08
C MET A 61 26.62 -39.50 -31.40
N ILE A 62 26.15 -40.72 -31.08
CA ILE A 62 24.91 -40.91 -30.32
C ILE A 62 25.06 -40.38 -28.90
N ASP A 63 26.19 -40.63 -28.25
CA ASP A 63 26.48 -40.13 -26.90
C ASP A 63 26.47 -38.59 -26.86
N VAL A 64 27.11 -37.93 -27.82
CA VAL A 64 27.07 -36.46 -27.95
C VAL A 64 25.69 -35.93 -28.34
N ALA A 65 24.90 -36.66 -29.13
CA ALA A 65 23.59 -36.21 -29.61
C ALA A 65 22.44 -36.47 -28.63
N VAL A 66 22.54 -37.50 -27.78
CA VAL A 66 21.44 -37.98 -26.91
C VAL A 66 21.75 -37.80 -25.43
N LEU A 67 23.00 -37.98 -25.00
CA LEU A 67 23.38 -37.94 -23.58
C LEU A 67 23.99 -36.59 -23.17
N ASP A 68 24.64 -35.87 -24.09
CA ASP A 68 25.17 -34.54 -23.83
C ASP A 68 24.07 -33.48 -24.04
N SER A 69 23.45 -33.04 -22.95
CA SER A 69 22.38 -32.03 -22.94
C SER A 69 22.86 -30.59 -23.16
N ASN A 70 24.09 -30.40 -23.66
CA ASN A 70 24.68 -29.09 -23.93
C ASN A 70 24.99 -28.95 -25.43
N PRO A 71 24.03 -28.51 -26.26
CA PRO A 71 24.39 -28.06 -27.59
C PRO A 71 25.30 -26.84 -27.45
N ALA A 72 26.50 -26.91 -28.03
CA ALA A 72 27.29 -25.71 -28.29
C ALA A 72 26.46 -24.82 -29.24
N THR A 73 25.70 -23.89 -28.67
CA THR A 73 24.85 -22.98 -29.44
C THR A 73 25.70 -22.24 -30.46
N PRO A 74 25.32 -22.25 -31.76
CA PRO A 74 25.86 -21.29 -32.70
C PRO A 74 25.60 -19.90 -32.15
N ARG A 75 26.66 -19.08 -32.09
CA ARG A 75 26.68 -17.72 -31.56
C ARG A 75 25.78 -16.84 -32.43
N ALA A 76 24.47 -16.96 -32.23
CA ALA A 76 23.50 -16.02 -32.78
C ALA A 76 23.80 -14.64 -32.19
N LEU A 77 23.69 -13.62 -33.03
CA LEU A 77 23.77 -12.21 -32.66
C LEU A 77 23.01 -11.97 -31.34
N PRO A 78 23.49 -11.10 -30.43
CA PRO A 78 22.77 -10.76 -29.22
C PRO A 78 21.53 -9.92 -29.59
N THR A 79 20.49 -10.57 -30.12
CA THR A 79 19.14 -10.12 -29.86
C THR A 79 18.96 -10.28 -28.36
N ALA A 80 18.65 -9.18 -27.69
CA ALA A 80 18.33 -9.14 -26.27
C ALA A 80 17.19 -10.13 -25.98
N ARG A 81 17.53 -11.39 -25.74
CA ARG A 81 16.61 -12.38 -25.21
C ARG A 81 16.32 -11.95 -23.78
N THR A 82 15.11 -11.47 -23.56
CA THR A 82 14.38 -11.51 -22.29
C THR A 82 14.16 -12.97 -21.86
N GLU A 83 15.22 -13.78 -21.81
CA GLU A 83 15.21 -15.04 -21.08
C GLU A 83 15.19 -14.68 -19.59
N GLY A 84 13.98 -14.69 -19.03
CA GLY A 84 13.68 -14.72 -17.59
C GLY A 84 14.49 -13.77 -16.73
N LEU A 85 14.27 -12.45 -16.88
CA LEU A 85 14.42 -11.58 -15.71
C LEU A 85 13.19 -11.84 -14.83
N GLU A 86 13.18 -13.01 -14.18
CA GLU A 86 12.16 -13.34 -13.20
C GLU A 86 12.32 -12.35 -12.05
N MET A 87 11.29 -11.54 -11.81
CA MET A 87 11.27 -10.61 -10.69
C MET A 87 11.06 -11.42 -9.43
N ASP A 88 11.97 -11.28 -8.46
CA ASP A 88 11.90 -12.03 -7.20
C ASP A 88 10.85 -11.42 -6.27
N ARG A 89 10.52 -10.14 -6.44
CA ARG A 89 9.57 -9.43 -5.59
C ARG A 89 8.24 -9.13 -6.30
N ALA A 90 7.14 -9.64 -5.75
CA ALA A 90 5.78 -9.42 -6.22
C ALA A 90 5.39 -7.93 -6.27
N ASP A 91 4.49 -7.63 -7.19
CA ASP A 91 3.90 -6.30 -7.31
C ASP A 91 2.97 -5.99 -6.14
N ILE A 92 2.87 -4.71 -5.79
CA ILE A 92 1.81 -4.21 -4.92
C ILE A 92 0.85 -3.44 -5.80
N VAL A 93 -0.44 -3.78 -5.73
CA VAL A 93 -1.49 -3.16 -6.55
C VAL A 93 -2.60 -2.60 -5.69
N ASP A 94 -3.32 -1.62 -6.22
CA ASP A 94 -4.50 -1.03 -5.60
C ASP A 94 -5.72 -1.97 -5.72
N ARG A 95 -6.88 -1.55 -5.20
CA ARG A 95 -8.09 -2.38 -5.21
C ARG A 95 -8.63 -2.68 -6.62
N SER A 96 -8.24 -1.89 -7.62
CA SER A 96 -8.62 -2.05 -9.02
C SER A 96 -7.56 -2.76 -9.87
N GLY A 97 -6.38 -3.02 -9.31
CA GLY A 97 -5.24 -3.67 -9.98
C GLY A 97 -4.20 -2.70 -10.53
N VAL A 98 -4.29 -1.40 -10.22
CA VAL A 98 -3.29 -0.40 -10.61
C VAL A 98 -2.00 -0.62 -9.81
N ILE A 99 -0.87 -0.63 -10.50
CA ILE A 99 0.45 -0.89 -9.90
C ILE A 99 0.86 0.28 -8.98
N LEU A 100 1.08 -0.03 -7.71
CA LEU A 100 1.58 0.89 -6.69
C LEU A 100 3.09 0.74 -6.47
N ALA A 101 3.60 -0.49 -6.56
CA ALA A 101 5.03 -0.80 -6.56
C ALA A 101 5.31 -2.01 -7.45
N THR A 102 6.38 -1.93 -8.24
CA THR A 102 6.86 -2.99 -9.14
C THR A 102 8.38 -3.06 -9.08
N SER A 103 8.93 -4.23 -9.36
CA SER A 103 10.38 -4.37 -9.60
C SER A 103 10.70 -4.10 -11.06
N LEU A 104 11.83 -3.41 -11.32
CA LEU A 104 12.42 -3.33 -12.65
C LEU A 104 13.76 -4.06 -12.65
N PRO A 105 14.06 -4.87 -13.68
CA PRO A 105 15.37 -5.50 -13.78
C PRO A 105 16.46 -4.45 -13.98
N THR A 106 17.53 -4.58 -13.21
CA THR A 106 18.70 -3.70 -13.29
C THR A 106 19.99 -4.50 -13.29
N VAL A 107 21.09 -3.80 -13.55
CA VAL A 107 22.42 -4.40 -13.48
C VAL A 107 23.27 -3.55 -12.55
N SER A 108 24.01 -4.19 -11.67
CA SER A 108 24.96 -3.53 -10.76
C SER A 108 26.39 -3.81 -11.21
N LEU A 109 27.23 -2.79 -11.19
CA LEU A 109 28.64 -2.84 -11.53
C LEU A 109 29.48 -3.11 -10.28
N TYR A 110 30.28 -4.17 -10.35
CA TYR A 110 31.31 -4.48 -9.36
C TYR A 110 32.67 -4.65 -10.05
N ALA A 111 33.73 -4.53 -9.26
CA ALA A 111 35.09 -4.78 -9.70
C ALA A 111 35.74 -5.90 -8.91
N LYS A 112 36.57 -6.67 -9.59
CA LYS A 112 37.59 -7.52 -8.97
C LYS A 112 38.90 -6.75 -9.01
N ALA A 113 39.26 -6.11 -7.90
CA ALA A 113 40.37 -5.16 -7.87
C ALA A 113 41.71 -5.81 -8.24
N THR A 114 41.88 -7.10 -7.95
CA THR A 114 43.05 -7.90 -8.33
C THR A 114 43.27 -8.08 -9.83
N GLU A 115 42.25 -7.83 -10.67
CA GLU A 115 42.31 -7.94 -12.13
C GLU A 115 42.48 -6.58 -12.83
N ILE A 116 42.45 -5.48 -12.05
CA ILE A 116 42.56 -4.11 -12.57
C ILE A 116 44.05 -3.77 -12.73
N LEU A 117 44.45 -3.46 -13.97
CA LEU A 117 45.85 -3.15 -14.30
C LEU A 117 46.26 -1.74 -13.85
N ASP A 118 45.44 -0.72 -14.18
CA ASP A 118 45.67 0.67 -13.81
C ASP A 118 44.41 1.24 -13.11
N PRO A 119 44.38 1.25 -11.76
CA PRO A 119 43.26 1.79 -11.00
C PRO A 119 42.98 3.27 -11.26
N VAL A 120 44.00 4.08 -11.57
CA VAL A 120 43.87 5.53 -11.76
C VAL A 120 43.21 5.83 -13.10
N GLU A 121 43.69 5.18 -14.16
CA GLU A 121 43.11 5.32 -15.50
C GLU A 121 41.68 4.75 -15.52
N ALA A 122 41.46 3.58 -14.92
CA ALA A 122 40.15 2.95 -14.83
C ALA A 122 39.14 3.85 -14.09
N ALA A 123 39.51 4.43 -12.95
CA ALA A 123 38.67 5.37 -12.22
C ALA A 123 38.35 6.62 -13.06
N THR A 124 39.34 7.18 -13.76
CA THR A 124 39.15 8.36 -14.62
C THR A 124 38.18 8.07 -15.76
N LYS A 125 38.30 6.91 -16.42
CA LYS A 125 37.41 6.48 -17.51
C LYS A 125 35.98 6.21 -16.99
N LEU A 126 35.85 5.57 -15.83
CA LEU A 126 34.56 5.27 -15.22
C LEU A 126 33.78 6.54 -14.86
N VAL A 127 34.43 7.53 -14.23
CA VAL A 127 33.78 8.78 -13.83
C VAL A 127 33.28 9.59 -15.04
N ARG A 128 33.93 9.46 -16.21
CA ARG A 128 33.43 10.09 -17.45
C ARG A 128 32.09 9.51 -17.91
N VAL A 129 31.85 8.22 -17.68
CA VAL A 129 30.59 7.55 -18.05
C VAL A 129 29.55 7.66 -16.93
N LEU A 130 30.01 7.61 -15.67
CA LEU A 130 29.20 7.66 -14.46
C LEU A 130 29.61 8.89 -13.63
N PRO A 131 29.11 10.09 -13.99
CA PRO A 131 29.55 11.36 -13.39
C PRO A 131 29.11 11.55 -11.94
N ASP A 132 28.21 10.70 -11.43
CA ASP A 132 27.78 10.67 -10.04
C ASP A 132 28.80 9.98 -9.12
N LEU A 133 29.83 9.34 -9.67
CA LEU A 133 30.90 8.71 -8.91
C LEU A 133 32.04 9.69 -8.58
N SER A 134 32.55 9.60 -7.36
CA SER A 134 33.78 10.28 -6.94
C SER A 134 35.01 9.52 -7.44
N GLN A 135 35.88 10.19 -8.18
CA GLN A 135 37.11 9.59 -8.71
C GLN A 135 38.00 9.04 -7.58
N ALA A 136 38.14 9.79 -6.48
CA ALA A 136 38.96 9.38 -5.35
C ALA A 136 38.43 8.08 -4.71
N ASP A 137 37.10 7.98 -4.53
CA ASP A 137 36.48 6.81 -3.92
C ASP A 137 36.55 5.58 -4.83
N VAL A 138 36.33 5.76 -6.14
CA VAL A 138 36.45 4.68 -7.12
C VAL A 138 37.88 4.20 -7.20
N GLN A 139 38.87 5.11 -7.28
CA GLN A 139 40.27 4.73 -7.31
C GLN A 139 40.66 3.96 -6.04
N ALA A 140 40.26 4.42 -4.85
CA ALA A 140 40.54 3.73 -3.59
C ALA A 140 39.93 2.32 -3.57
N LYS A 141 38.71 2.15 -4.10
CA LYS A 141 38.06 0.84 -4.26
C LYS A 141 38.81 -0.08 -5.23
N LEU A 142 39.25 0.46 -6.36
CA LEU A 142 39.96 -0.28 -7.42
C LEU A 142 41.40 -0.64 -7.04
N SER A 143 42.05 0.13 -6.16
CA SER A 143 43.39 -0.18 -5.66
C SER A 143 43.41 -1.18 -4.48
N SER A 144 42.25 -1.68 -4.06
CA SER A 144 42.17 -2.66 -2.97
C SER A 144 42.59 -4.06 -3.41
N ASP A 145 42.81 -4.96 -2.45
CA ASP A 145 43.13 -6.39 -2.65
C ASP A 145 41.86 -7.27 -2.70
N LYS A 146 40.68 -6.67 -2.78
CA LYS A 146 39.39 -7.38 -2.70
C LYS A 146 39.01 -7.99 -4.04
N GLN A 147 38.55 -9.25 -3.99
CA GLN A 147 37.97 -9.93 -5.15
C GLN A 147 36.57 -9.45 -5.51
N PHE A 148 35.94 -8.61 -4.68
CA PHE A 148 34.61 -8.07 -4.98
C PHE A 148 34.43 -6.71 -4.32
N VAL A 149 34.17 -5.69 -5.14
CA VAL A 149 33.90 -4.32 -4.67
C VAL A 149 32.77 -3.70 -5.48
N TRP A 150 31.70 -3.30 -4.80
CA TRP A 150 30.61 -2.54 -5.42
C TRP A 150 31.07 -1.14 -5.86
N LEU A 151 30.98 -0.87 -7.16
CA LEU A 151 31.24 0.45 -7.72
C LEU A 151 29.94 1.24 -7.83
N ARG A 152 28.92 0.67 -8.48
CA ARG A 152 27.64 1.34 -8.71
C ARG A 152 26.51 0.32 -8.84
N ARG A 153 25.40 0.56 -8.15
CA ARG A 153 24.17 -0.24 -8.30
C ARG A 153 23.16 0.40 -9.24
N ASN A 154 22.29 -0.41 -9.83
CA ASN A 154 21.14 0.00 -10.64
C ASN A 154 21.50 0.81 -11.89
N LEU A 155 22.46 0.32 -12.67
CA LEU A 155 22.79 0.89 -13.97
C LEU A 155 21.63 0.72 -14.95
N THR A 156 21.43 1.76 -15.77
CA THR A 156 20.59 1.67 -16.95
C THR A 156 21.27 0.82 -18.04
N PRO A 157 20.51 0.22 -18.98
CA PRO A 157 21.10 -0.55 -20.09
C PRO A 157 22.14 0.25 -20.90
N ARG A 158 21.90 1.55 -21.07
CA ARG A 158 22.84 2.46 -21.75
C ARG A 158 24.14 2.61 -20.96
N GLN A 159 24.06 2.88 -19.66
CA GLN A 159 25.25 2.99 -18.81
C GLN A 159 26.04 1.68 -18.75
N GLN A 160 25.35 0.53 -18.70
CA GLN A 160 26.00 -0.77 -18.76
C GLN A 160 26.80 -0.93 -20.07
N TYR A 161 26.19 -0.60 -21.21
CA TYR A 161 26.86 -0.63 -22.50
C TYR A 161 28.08 0.30 -22.54
N ASP A 162 27.91 1.54 -22.08
CA ASP A 162 28.97 2.54 -22.08
C ASP A 162 30.16 2.13 -21.18
N VAL A 163 29.89 1.55 -20.01
CA VAL A 163 30.93 1.00 -19.12
C VAL A 163 31.64 -0.19 -19.77
N ASN A 164 30.89 -1.11 -20.39
CA ASN A 164 31.47 -2.26 -21.08
C ASN A 164 32.34 -1.84 -22.29
N ALA A 165 31.94 -0.76 -22.99
CA ALA A 165 32.67 -0.19 -24.11
C ALA A 165 34.03 0.42 -23.73
N LEU A 166 34.27 0.71 -22.43
CA LEU A 166 35.58 1.17 -21.95
C LEU A 166 36.67 0.09 -22.03
N GLY A 167 36.29 -1.19 -22.12
CA GLY A 167 37.22 -2.31 -22.28
C GLY A 167 38.18 -2.51 -21.10
N ILE A 168 37.77 -2.11 -19.88
CA ILE A 168 38.59 -2.22 -18.67
C ILE A 168 38.47 -3.65 -18.10
N PRO A 169 39.55 -4.44 -18.06
CA PRO A 169 39.55 -5.77 -17.43
C PRO A 169 39.24 -5.67 -15.93
N GLY A 170 38.58 -6.67 -15.35
CA GLY A 170 38.26 -6.69 -13.92
C GLY A 170 36.93 -6.01 -13.55
N LEU A 171 36.24 -5.38 -14.50
CA LEU A 171 34.87 -4.87 -14.31
C LEU A 171 33.83 -5.91 -14.72
N TYR A 172 32.84 -6.11 -13.87
CA TYR A 172 31.81 -7.12 -14.04
C TYR A 172 30.43 -6.60 -13.66
N PHE A 173 29.43 -7.33 -14.11
CA PHE A 173 28.03 -6.98 -13.96
C PHE A 173 27.29 -8.08 -13.22
N GLU A 174 26.54 -7.70 -12.19
CA GLU A 174 25.64 -8.58 -11.46
C GLU A 174 24.20 -8.17 -11.77
N LYS A 175 23.36 -9.14 -12.16
CA LYS A 175 21.93 -8.90 -12.38
C LYS A 175 21.28 -8.62 -11.04
N GLY A 176 20.34 -7.69 -11.03
CA GLY A 176 19.53 -7.41 -9.85
C GLY A 176 18.19 -6.81 -10.25
N GLU A 177 17.49 -6.31 -9.26
CA GLU A 177 16.23 -5.59 -9.44
C GLU A 177 16.23 -4.32 -8.61
N ARG A 178 15.52 -3.31 -9.10
CA ARG A 178 15.24 -2.08 -8.40
C ARG A 178 13.74 -1.95 -8.19
N ARG A 179 13.33 -1.73 -6.95
CA ARG A 179 11.95 -1.35 -6.65
C ARG A 179 11.63 0.04 -7.17
N VAL A 180 10.50 0.18 -7.84
CA VAL A 180 9.98 1.42 -8.40
C VAL A 180 8.55 1.63 -7.94
N TYR A 181 8.22 2.89 -7.62
CA TYR A 181 6.92 3.30 -7.13
C TYR A 181 6.31 4.30 -8.12
N PRO A 182 5.48 3.85 -9.09
CA PRO A 182 4.99 4.70 -10.18
C PRO A 182 4.21 5.93 -9.74
N HIS A 183 3.54 5.84 -8.58
CA HIS A 183 2.75 6.92 -8.00
C HIS A 183 3.52 7.79 -7.00
N GLY A 184 4.82 7.54 -6.83
CA GLY A 184 5.72 8.33 -5.98
C GLY A 184 5.13 8.61 -4.60
N ASN A 185 5.01 9.89 -4.26
CA ASN A 185 4.56 10.34 -2.95
C ASN A 185 3.09 10.06 -2.60
N LEU A 186 2.25 9.73 -3.58
CA LEU A 186 0.80 9.57 -3.40
C LEU A 186 0.44 8.48 -2.36
N VAL A 187 1.23 7.42 -2.29
CA VAL A 187 0.99 6.24 -1.43
C VAL A 187 2.21 5.90 -0.55
N ALA A 188 3.18 6.81 -0.42
CA ALA A 188 4.47 6.56 0.21
C ALA A 188 4.36 6.03 1.64
N HIS A 189 3.48 6.60 2.47
CA HIS A 189 3.29 6.14 3.86
C HIS A 189 2.54 4.82 4.00
N ILE A 190 1.83 4.38 2.95
CA ILE A 190 1.12 3.10 2.91
C ILE A 190 2.08 2.03 2.40
N VAL A 191 2.53 2.19 1.15
CA VAL A 191 3.39 1.22 0.47
C VAL A 191 4.74 1.12 1.19
N GLY A 192 5.29 2.26 1.62
CA GLY A 192 6.61 2.34 2.22
C GLY A 192 7.70 2.35 1.15
N MET A 193 8.84 1.76 1.49
CA MET A 193 9.99 1.71 0.61
C MET A 193 10.90 0.51 0.93
N THR A 194 11.81 0.22 0.01
CA THR A 194 12.87 -0.78 0.14
C THR A 194 14.23 -0.11 0.25
N ASP A 195 15.21 -0.80 0.81
CA ASP A 195 16.61 -0.39 0.73
C ASP A 195 17.25 -0.77 -0.61
N ILE A 196 18.56 -0.52 -0.72
CA ILE A 196 19.37 -0.82 -1.91
C ILE A 196 19.54 -2.33 -2.19
N ASP A 197 19.24 -3.19 -1.21
CA ASP A 197 19.27 -4.65 -1.29
C ASP A 197 17.85 -5.23 -1.49
N ASN A 198 16.90 -4.37 -1.91
CA ASN A 198 15.50 -4.69 -2.15
C ASN A 198 14.78 -5.29 -0.92
N LYS A 199 15.19 -4.91 0.29
CA LYS A 199 14.53 -5.29 1.55
C LYS A 199 13.55 -4.21 1.99
N GLY A 200 12.32 -4.59 2.31
CA GLY A 200 11.32 -3.67 2.82
C GLY A 200 11.72 -3.05 4.16
N ILE A 201 11.77 -1.72 4.22
CA ILE A 201 12.21 -0.96 5.41
C ILE A 201 11.11 -0.08 6.03
N ALA A 202 10.01 0.15 5.33
CA ALA A 202 8.83 0.86 5.83
C ALA A 202 7.53 0.29 5.24
N GLY A 203 6.39 0.58 5.88
CA GLY A 203 5.06 0.36 5.31
C GLY A 203 4.73 -1.10 4.97
N ILE A 204 3.91 -1.29 3.92
CA ILE A 204 3.55 -2.61 3.36
C ILE A 204 4.79 -3.39 2.91
N GLU A 205 5.76 -2.71 2.28
CA GLU A 205 7.03 -3.32 1.84
C GLU A 205 7.73 -4.04 3.01
N LYS A 206 7.78 -3.42 4.19
CA LYS A 206 8.36 -4.04 5.40
C LYS A 206 7.44 -5.08 6.02
N ARG A 207 6.13 -4.80 6.11
CA ARG A 207 5.17 -5.71 6.76
C ARG A 207 5.13 -7.06 6.04
N PHE A 208 5.14 -7.04 4.72
CA PHE A 208 5.00 -8.21 3.86
C PHE A 208 6.29 -8.58 3.15
N ASP A 209 7.45 -8.15 3.64
CA ASP A 209 8.74 -8.35 2.96
C ASP A 209 8.99 -9.81 2.55
N ARG A 210 8.66 -10.75 3.43
CA ARG A 210 8.74 -12.20 3.12
C ARG A 210 7.71 -12.62 2.08
N ALA A 211 6.44 -12.28 2.27
CA ALA A 211 5.36 -12.69 1.37
C ALA A 211 5.57 -12.14 -0.06
N LEU A 212 6.08 -10.92 -0.16
CA LEU A 212 6.42 -10.28 -1.44
C LEU A 212 7.62 -10.95 -2.13
N ARG A 213 8.51 -11.65 -1.40
CA ARG A 213 9.65 -12.38 -1.98
C ARG A 213 9.33 -13.84 -2.30
N ASP A 214 8.42 -14.44 -1.53
CA ASP A 214 8.09 -15.86 -1.65
C ASP A 214 6.96 -16.11 -2.67
N SER A 215 6.16 -15.09 -2.99
CA SER A 215 5.03 -15.19 -3.92
C SER A 215 5.22 -14.29 -5.13
N ARG A 216 4.75 -14.77 -6.29
CA ARG A 216 4.63 -13.97 -7.53
C ARG A 216 3.25 -13.31 -7.68
N GLU A 217 2.30 -13.66 -6.82
CA GLU A 217 0.96 -13.06 -6.86
C GLU A 217 1.01 -11.62 -6.34
N PRO A 218 0.45 -10.65 -7.07
CA PRO A 218 0.42 -9.27 -6.61
C PRO A 218 -0.32 -9.12 -5.27
N LEU A 219 0.28 -8.39 -4.34
CA LEU A 219 -0.36 -8.03 -3.09
C LEU A 219 -1.37 -6.91 -3.33
N LYS A 220 -2.65 -7.24 -3.18
CA LYS A 220 -3.76 -6.32 -3.49
C LYS A 220 -4.23 -5.53 -2.27
N LEU A 221 -3.94 -4.23 -2.27
CA LEU A 221 -4.35 -3.29 -1.22
C LEU A 221 -5.78 -2.81 -1.42
N SER A 222 -6.45 -2.45 -0.32
CA SER A 222 -7.80 -1.86 -0.32
C SER A 222 -7.84 -0.40 -0.82
N ILE A 223 -6.68 0.21 -0.99
CA ILE A 223 -6.55 1.60 -1.45
C ILE A 223 -7.13 1.74 -2.85
N ASP A 224 -7.91 2.79 -3.05
CA ASP A 224 -8.35 3.25 -4.37
C ASP A 224 -7.50 4.43 -4.80
N ILE A 225 -6.79 4.30 -5.92
CA ILE A 225 -5.85 5.35 -6.36
C ILE A 225 -6.57 6.67 -6.69
N GLY A 226 -7.81 6.61 -7.16
CA GLY A 226 -8.65 7.78 -7.43
C GLY A 226 -9.05 8.49 -6.15
N ALA A 227 -9.55 7.75 -5.16
CA ALA A 227 -9.88 8.27 -3.84
C ALA A 227 -8.66 8.88 -3.14
N GLN A 228 -7.52 8.15 -3.15
CA GLN A 228 -6.25 8.60 -2.57
C GLN A 228 -5.82 9.94 -3.19
N THR A 229 -5.94 10.08 -4.51
CA THR A 229 -5.60 11.30 -5.26
C THR A 229 -6.50 12.47 -4.85
N VAL A 230 -7.82 12.26 -4.78
CA VAL A 230 -8.77 13.30 -4.35
C VAL A 230 -8.44 13.79 -2.95
N VAL A 231 -8.26 12.86 -2.00
CA VAL A 231 -7.94 13.21 -0.60
C VAL A 231 -6.63 13.98 -0.53
N ARG A 232 -5.56 13.46 -1.15
CA ARG A 232 -4.25 14.13 -1.12
C ARG A 232 -4.29 15.52 -1.72
N ASN A 233 -4.92 15.69 -2.88
CA ASN A 233 -4.96 16.98 -3.56
C ASN A 233 -5.73 18.03 -2.76
N GLU A 234 -6.88 17.67 -2.17
CA GLU A 234 -7.64 18.60 -1.33
C GLU A 234 -6.91 18.94 -0.02
N LEU A 235 -6.20 17.98 0.58
CA LEU A 235 -5.36 18.26 1.74
C LEU A 235 -4.16 19.16 1.39
N ALA A 236 -3.50 18.93 0.25
CA ALA A 236 -2.38 19.76 -0.19
C ALA A 236 -2.84 21.20 -0.47
N LYS A 237 -4.00 21.38 -1.10
CA LYS A 237 -4.64 22.69 -1.25
C LYS A 237 -4.91 23.33 0.11
N ALA A 238 -5.47 22.59 1.06
CA ALA A 238 -5.74 23.10 2.41
C ALA A 238 -4.46 23.49 3.16
N VAL A 239 -3.40 22.68 3.07
CA VAL A 239 -2.09 22.99 3.66
C VAL A 239 -1.53 24.29 3.09
N ALA A 240 -1.62 24.50 1.77
CA ALA A 240 -1.18 25.73 1.12
C ALA A 240 -2.06 26.94 1.50
N GLU A 241 -3.39 26.78 1.41
CA GLU A 241 -4.40 27.80 1.71
C GLU A 241 -4.25 28.33 3.15
N PHE A 242 -4.13 27.42 4.11
CA PHE A 242 -4.03 27.75 5.52
C PHE A 242 -2.59 27.85 6.02
N ARG A 243 -1.58 27.73 5.16
CA ARG A 243 -0.15 27.72 5.56
C ARG A 243 0.11 26.78 6.75
N ALA A 244 -0.54 25.62 6.73
CA ALA A 244 -0.50 24.65 7.82
C ALA A 244 0.84 23.90 7.84
N LEU A 245 1.23 23.34 8.99
CA LEU A 245 2.45 22.54 9.10
C LEU A 245 2.28 21.16 8.46
N GLY A 246 1.07 20.64 8.45
CA GLY A 246 0.76 19.35 7.87
C GLY A 246 -0.74 19.08 7.86
N ALA A 247 -1.10 17.93 7.33
CA ALA A 247 -2.48 17.47 7.33
C ALA A 247 -2.54 15.94 7.27
N LEU A 248 -3.69 15.38 7.61
CA LEU A 248 -3.98 13.97 7.39
C LEU A 248 -5.41 13.82 6.90
N GLY A 249 -5.63 12.76 6.12
CA GLY A 249 -6.96 12.36 5.70
C GLY A 249 -7.10 10.85 5.65
N MET A 250 -8.28 10.36 5.99
CA MET A 250 -8.62 8.95 5.92
C MET A 250 -10.02 8.78 5.37
N VAL A 251 -10.21 7.71 4.60
CA VAL A 251 -11.51 7.25 4.11
C VAL A 251 -11.60 5.76 4.42
N LEU A 252 -12.54 5.37 5.28
CA LEU A 252 -12.80 3.98 5.63
C LEU A 252 -14.16 3.55 5.09
N ASP A 253 -14.21 2.40 4.42
CA ASP A 253 -15.46 1.70 4.10
C ASP A 253 -16.01 1.00 5.35
N ILE A 254 -17.22 1.41 5.75
CA ILE A 254 -17.87 0.94 6.98
C ILE A 254 -18.24 -0.55 6.90
N HIS A 255 -18.58 -1.05 5.71
CA HIS A 255 -19.13 -2.39 5.53
C HIS A 255 -18.08 -3.46 5.28
N THR A 256 -16.88 -3.06 4.85
CA THR A 256 -15.78 -3.98 4.60
C THR A 256 -14.63 -3.80 5.60
N GLY A 257 -14.59 -2.69 6.35
CA GLY A 257 -13.45 -2.35 7.20
C GLY A 257 -12.20 -1.96 6.40
N GLU A 258 -12.33 -1.80 5.08
CA GLU A 258 -11.24 -1.46 4.19
C GLU A 258 -10.89 0.03 4.26
N MET A 259 -9.62 0.34 4.46
CA MET A 259 -9.11 1.70 4.30
C MET A 259 -8.99 1.99 2.81
N VAL A 260 -9.82 2.90 2.30
CA VAL A 260 -9.91 3.25 0.88
C VAL A 260 -8.90 4.33 0.51
N ALA A 261 -8.62 5.24 1.44
CA ALA A 261 -7.57 6.25 1.28
C ALA A 261 -6.97 6.61 2.63
N MET A 262 -5.66 6.83 2.66
CA MET A 262 -4.93 7.26 3.86
C MET A 262 -3.76 8.16 3.45
N VAL A 263 -3.82 9.43 3.84
CA VAL A 263 -2.84 10.45 3.48
C VAL A 263 -2.27 11.10 4.73
N SER A 264 -0.96 11.33 4.73
CA SER A 264 -0.24 12.11 5.74
C SER A 264 0.65 13.12 5.02
N LEU A 265 0.49 14.41 5.32
CA LEU A 265 1.29 15.50 4.77
C LEU A 265 2.12 16.17 5.87
N PRO A 266 3.36 16.61 5.60
CA PRO A 266 4.09 16.43 4.33
C PRO A 266 4.40 14.95 4.00
N ASP A 267 4.47 14.64 2.72
CA ASP A 267 4.85 13.32 2.17
C ASP A 267 6.20 13.37 1.46
N PHE A 268 6.64 12.23 0.94
CA PHE A 268 7.95 12.06 0.30
C PHE A 268 7.85 11.11 -0.88
N ASP A 269 8.76 11.23 -1.85
CA ASP A 269 8.87 10.26 -2.95
C ASP A 269 9.72 9.06 -2.49
N PRO A 270 9.19 7.82 -2.44
CA PRO A 270 9.96 6.64 -2.07
C PRO A 270 11.00 6.25 -3.13
N ASN A 271 10.94 6.79 -4.36
CA ASN A 271 12.00 6.61 -5.36
C ASN A 271 13.23 7.49 -5.08
N ASP A 272 13.06 8.57 -4.33
CA ASP A 272 14.10 9.52 -3.89
C ASP A 272 13.84 9.98 -2.44
N PRO A 273 13.97 9.07 -1.46
CA PRO A 273 13.58 9.34 -0.09
C PRO A 273 14.50 10.39 0.57
N PRO A 274 13.97 11.29 1.41
CA PRO A 274 14.74 12.33 2.05
C PRO A 274 15.80 11.74 2.98
N ALA A 275 16.99 12.32 2.98
CA ALA A 275 18.06 11.92 3.89
C ALA A 275 17.75 12.29 5.35
N GLY A 276 18.11 11.41 6.28
CA GLY A 276 18.03 11.67 7.73
C GLY A 276 16.62 11.64 8.32
N GLN A 277 16.43 12.37 9.43
CA GLN A 277 15.17 12.40 10.19
C GLN A 277 14.24 13.50 9.68
N SER A 278 13.71 13.32 8.46
CA SER A 278 12.72 14.25 7.89
C SER A 278 11.33 14.05 8.50
N GLU A 279 10.63 15.15 8.76
CA GLU A 279 9.23 15.15 9.22
C GLU A 279 8.28 14.51 8.20
N ALA A 280 8.65 14.51 6.91
CA ALA A 280 7.89 13.87 5.84
C ALA A 280 7.85 12.33 5.98
N LEU A 281 8.83 11.71 6.66
CA LEU A 281 8.82 10.27 6.92
C LEU A 281 7.83 9.89 8.04
N PHE A 282 7.36 10.86 8.83
CA PHE A 282 6.44 10.59 9.93
C PHE A 282 5.00 10.41 9.44
N ASN A 283 4.50 9.17 9.53
CA ASN A 283 3.11 8.84 9.22
C ASN A 283 2.18 9.33 10.35
N ARG A 284 1.61 10.53 10.17
CA ARG A 284 0.65 11.13 11.12
C ARG A 284 -0.62 10.32 11.28
N ALA A 285 -1.00 9.58 10.24
CA ALA A 285 -2.26 8.85 10.16
C ALA A 285 -2.27 7.65 11.12
N THR A 286 -1.17 6.89 11.19
CA THR A 286 -1.10 5.66 12.02
C THR A 286 -0.15 5.75 13.20
N LYS A 287 0.93 6.53 13.12
CA LYS A 287 1.96 6.63 14.17
C LYS A 287 1.69 7.75 15.17
N GLY A 288 1.00 8.81 14.74
CA GLY A 288 0.66 9.95 15.59
C GLY A 288 -0.43 9.63 16.60
N ALA A 289 -0.28 10.13 17.83
CA ALA A 289 -1.32 10.12 18.86
C ALA A 289 -1.62 11.56 19.28
N TYR A 290 -2.90 11.92 19.28
CA TYR A 290 -3.36 13.29 19.49
C TYR A 290 -4.54 13.33 20.45
N GLU A 291 -4.65 14.41 21.21
CA GLU A 291 -5.90 14.76 21.86
C GLU A 291 -6.88 15.23 20.78
N MET A 292 -7.98 14.49 20.62
CA MET A 292 -8.90 14.69 19.48
C MET A 292 -9.99 15.75 19.76
N GLY A 293 -9.93 16.40 20.93
CA GLY A 293 -10.81 17.50 21.30
C GLY A 293 -12.29 17.16 21.13
N SER A 294 -13.08 18.14 20.67
CA SER A 294 -14.54 18.00 20.57
C SER A 294 -15.05 16.88 19.67
N THR A 295 -14.21 16.21 18.86
CA THR A 295 -14.64 14.97 18.18
C THR A 295 -14.97 13.87 19.19
N MET A 296 -14.32 13.86 20.36
CA MET A 296 -14.56 12.89 21.43
C MET A 296 -15.97 12.97 22.03
N LYS A 297 -16.66 14.10 21.84
CA LYS A 297 -18.06 14.28 22.28
C LYS A 297 -19.02 13.34 21.56
N LEU A 298 -18.67 12.85 20.37
CA LEU A 298 -19.44 11.79 19.70
C LEU A 298 -19.48 10.52 20.56
N PHE A 299 -18.33 10.08 21.05
CA PHE A 299 -18.22 8.90 21.92
C PHE A 299 -18.82 9.14 23.28
N ASN A 300 -18.63 10.33 23.86
CA ASN A 300 -19.25 10.66 25.16
C ASN A 300 -20.78 10.71 25.08
N THR A 301 -21.33 11.24 23.99
CA THR A 301 -22.78 11.25 23.75
C THR A 301 -23.32 9.84 23.52
N ALA A 302 -22.59 9.04 22.75
CA ALA A 302 -22.93 7.63 22.55
C ALA A 302 -22.90 6.85 23.88
N LEU A 303 -21.88 7.06 24.73
CA LEU A 303 -21.78 6.51 26.07
C LEU A 303 -23.01 6.87 26.92
N ALA A 304 -23.37 8.16 26.98
CA ALA A 304 -24.50 8.64 27.77
C ALA A 304 -25.82 7.99 27.34
N ILE A 305 -26.05 7.89 26.02
CA ILE A 305 -27.27 7.27 25.47
C ILE A 305 -27.25 5.74 25.65
N ASP A 306 -26.11 5.09 25.39
CA ASP A 306 -25.99 3.62 25.46
C ASP A 306 -26.14 3.10 26.89
N SER A 307 -25.71 3.89 27.88
CA SER A 307 -25.91 3.59 29.30
C SER A 307 -27.39 3.50 29.70
N GLY A 308 -28.29 4.07 28.89
CA GLY A 308 -29.73 4.17 29.19
C GLY A 308 -30.10 5.30 30.17
N ARG A 309 -29.11 6.06 30.66
CA ARG A 309 -29.32 7.18 31.58
C ARG A 309 -29.80 8.44 30.85
N PHE A 310 -29.44 8.58 29.59
CA PHE A 310 -29.83 9.71 28.74
C PHE A 310 -30.51 9.23 27.46
N ASN A 311 -31.36 10.09 26.92
CA ASN A 311 -31.82 10.06 25.54
C ASN A 311 -31.56 11.43 24.89
N ILE A 312 -31.80 11.54 23.58
CA ILE A 312 -31.55 12.78 22.82
C ILE A 312 -32.23 14.04 23.38
N ASN A 313 -33.31 13.88 24.16
CA ASN A 313 -34.14 14.94 24.73
C ASN A 313 -33.83 15.20 26.21
N SER A 314 -32.99 14.38 26.82
CA SER A 314 -32.62 14.53 28.22
C SER A 314 -31.93 15.88 28.42
N SER A 315 -32.30 16.59 29.47
CA SER A 315 -31.84 17.94 29.73
C SER A 315 -30.69 17.94 30.74
N VAL A 316 -29.67 18.75 30.47
CA VAL A 316 -28.48 18.90 31.30
C VAL A 316 -28.28 20.38 31.61
N ASP A 317 -27.91 20.67 32.86
CA ASP A 317 -27.66 22.03 33.31
C ASP A 317 -26.36 22.61 32.71
N CYS A 318 -26.50 23.52 31.74
CA CYS A 318 -25.42 24.31 31.18
C CYS A 318 -25.53 25.81 31.56
N THR A 319 -26.18 26.12 32.69
CA THR A 319 -26.42 27.51 33.12
C THR A 319 -25.18 28.23 33.60
N LYS A 320 -24.22 27.50 34.18
CA LYS A 320 -22.99 28.05 34.78
C LYS A 320 -21.79 27.16 34.47
N PRO A 321 -20.57 27.75 34.41
CA PRO A 321 -19.34 26.98 34.35
C PRO A 321 -19.27 25.91 35.44
N LEU A 322 -18.77 24.72 35.08
CA LEU A 322 -18.60 23.62 36.03
C LEU A 322 -17.24 23.78 36.72
N VAL A 323 -17.24 24.00 38.03
CA VAL A 323 -16.02 23.96 38.84
C VAL A 323 -15.84 22.55 39.38
N PHE A 324 -14.74 21.90 39.01
CA PHE A 324 -14.45 20.53 39.39
C PHE A 324 -12.96 20.37 39.74
N ALA A 325 -12.67 19.82 40.92
CA ALA A 325 -11.31 19.61 41.42
C ALA A 325 -10.37 20.83 41.28
N GLY A 326 -10.88 22.05 41.53
CA GLY A 326 -10.10 23.29 41.43
C GLY A 326 -9.95 23.86 40.02
N HIS A 327 -10.52 23.22 38.99
CA HIS A 327 -10.51 23.68 37.61
C HIS A 327 -11.90 24.12 37.16
N THR A 328 -11.96 25.17 36.32
CA THR A 328 -13.21 25.71 35.76
C THR A 328 -13.37 25.27 34.31
N ILE A 329 -14.42 24.50 34.05
CA ILE A 329 -14.82 24.09 32.69
C ILE A 329 -15.82 25.09 32.17
N HIS A 330 -15.51 25.66 31.01
CA HIS A 330 -16.32 26.65 30.32
C HIS A 330 -16.52 26.27 28.85
N ASP A 331 -17.55 26.87 28.24
CA ASP A 331 -17.83 26.77 26.83
C ASP A 331 -17.34 28.04 26.13
N ASP A 332 -16.81 27.91 24.90
CA ASP A 332 -16.43 29.08 24.08
C ASP A 332 -17.64 29.97 23.78
N HIS A 333 -18.81 29.34 23.63
CA HIS A 333 -20.11 29.99 23.47
C HIS A 333 -21.07 29.45 24.53
N PRO A 334 -21.18 30.12 25.70
CA PRO A 334 -22.02 29.65 26.80
C PRO A 334 -23.49 29.55 26.42
N LEU A 335 -24.11 28.41 26.74
CA LEU A 335 -25.54 28.18 26.54
C LEU A 335 -26.39 28.95 27.57
N ASN A 336 -25.90 29.09 28.81
CA ASN A 336 -26.56 29.82 29.92
C ASN A 336 -27.99 29.34 30.23
N ARG A 337 -28.29 28.07 29.94
CA ARG A 337 -29.60 27.45 30.18
C ARG A 337 -29.46 25.93 30.29
N TRP A 338 -30.54 25.29 30.66
CA TRP A 338 -30.68 23.84 30.47
C TRP A 338 -30.73 23.52 28.98
N ALA A 339 -29.96 22.52 28.58
CA ALA A 339 -29.81 22.13 27.17
C ALA A 339 -30.04 20.62 27.01
N SER A 340 -30.68 20.25 25.93
CA SER A 340 -30.84 18.85 25.53
C SER A 340 -29.50 18.25 25.12
N VAL A 341 -29.39 16.92 25.17
CA VAL A 341 -28.23 16.18 24.63
C VAL A 341 -27.94 16.56 23.17
N ALA A 342 -28.99 16.79 22.36
CA ALA A 342 -28.84 17.26 21.00
C ALA A 342 -28.16 18.64 20.92
N GLU A 343 -28.64 19.62 21.69
CA GLU A 343 -28.07 20.98 21.73
C GLU A 343 -26.63 20.98 22.26
N ILE A 344 -26.32 20.13 23.25
CA ILE A 344 -24.97 19.98 23.79
C ILE A 344 -23.99 19.55 22.70
N LEU A 345 -24.39 18.62 21.82
CA LEU A 345 -23.53 18.18 20.72
C LEU A 345 -23.45 19.22 19.59
N ILE A 346 -24.59 19.83 19.21
CA ILE A 346 -24.70 20.86 18.15
C ILE A 346 -23.86 22.10 18.47
N HIS A 347 -24.00 22.62 19.69
CA HIS A 347 -23.25 23.79 20.18
C HIS A 347 -21.90 23.41 20.80
N SER A 348 -21.58 22.12 20.84
CA SER A 348 -20.30 21.61 21.35
C SER A 348 -20.01 22.10 22.78
N SER A 349 -20.97 22.02 23.70
CA SER A 349 -20.81 22.42 25.11
C SER A 349 -19.88 21.45 25.85
N ASN A 350 -18.82 21.96 26.48
CA ASN A 350 -17.91 21.23 27.37
C ASN A 350 -18.60 20.94 28.70
N ILE A 351 -19.37 21.90 29.22
CA ILE A 351 -20.11 21.77 30.49
C ILE A 351 -21.09 20.60 30.41
N GLY A 352 -21.92 20.57 29.36
CA GLY A 352 -22.89 19.49 29.15
C GLY A 352 -22.22 18.12 29.00
N SER A 353 -21.14 18.05 28.23
CA SER A 353 -20.37 16.80 28.04
C SER A 353 -19.78 16.27 29.35
N ALA A 354 -19.19 17.16 30.15
CA ALA A 354 -18.60 16.82 31.45
C ALA A 354 -19.64 16.29 32.43
N ARG A 355 -20.82 16.92 32.50
CA ARG A 355 -21.90 16.47 33.38
C ARG A 355 -22.45 15.11 32.98
N MET A 356 -22.64 14.84 31.68
CA MET A 356 -23.04 13.52 31.19
C MET A 356 -22.00 12.44 31.57
N ALA A 357 -20.71 12.75 31.43
CA ALA A 357 -19.64 11.81 31.77
C ALA A 357 -19.57 11.53 33.27
N LEU A 358 -19.74 12.55 34.11
CA LEU A 358 -19.80 12.40 35.56
C LEU A 358 -21.00 11.55 36.01
N ASP A 359 -22.16 11.72 35.38
CA ASP A 359 -23.34 10.93 35.69
C ASP A 359 -23.15 9.44 35.33
N VAL A 360 -22.56 9.14 34.17
CA VAL A 360 -22.26 7.76 33.78
C VAL A 360 -21.13 7.15 34.63
N GLY A 361 -20.15 7.95 35.02
CA GLY A 361 -19.05 7.57 35.91
C GLY A 361 -17.79 7.08 35.18
N THR A 362 -16.67 7.11 35.91
CA THR A 362 -15.31 6.80 35.42
C THR A 362 -15.19 5.39 34.86
N GLU A 363 -15.71 4.38 35.57
CA GLU A 363 -15.63 2.99 35.11
C GLU A 363 -16.45 2.78 33.82
N GLY A 364 -17.63 3.39 33.74
CA GLY A 364 -18.49 3.36 32.56
C GLY A 364 -17.79 3.96 31.33
N GLN A 365 -17.17 5.13 31.49
CA GLN A 365 -16.42 5.76 30.40
C GLN A 365 -15.21 4.91 29.99
N ARG A 366 -14.40 4.43 30.94
CA ARG A 366 -13.22 3.60 30.65
C ARG A 366 -13.59 2.31 29.93
N SER A 367 -14.62 1.60 30.40
CA SER A 367 -15.11 0.36 29.79
C SER A 367 -15.61 0.60 28.36
N PHE A 368 -16.37 1.68 28.14
CA PHE A 368 -16.88 2.04 26.82
C PHE A 368 -15.76 2.37 25.83
N MET A 369 -14.77 3.19 26.22
CA MET A 369 -13.62 3.50 25.38
C MET A 369 -12.77 2.25 25.09
N GLY A 370 -12.66 1.34 26.07
CA GLY A 370 -11.98 0.05 25.90
C GLY A 370 -12.63 -0.83 24.84
N ARG A 371 -13.96 -0.97 24.87
CA ARG A 371 -14.73 -1.73 23.85
C ARG A 371 -14.62 -1.14 22.45
N LEU A 372 -14.33 0.17 22.34
CA LEU A 372 -14.06 0.83 21.06
C LEU A 372 -12.59 0.74 20.62
N GLY A 373 -11.75 -0.03 21.32
CA GLY A 373 -10.33 -0.19 20.97
C GLY A 373 -9.47 1.05 21.22
N MET A 374 -9.97 2.07 21.93
CA MET A 374 -9.27 3.34 22.13
C MET A 374 -8.18 3.29 23.22
N LEU A 375 -8.16 2.21 24.01
CA LEU A 375 -7.21 2.04 25.13
C LEU A 375 -6.06 1.10 24.82
N GLN A 376 -5.98 0.61 23.59
CA GLN A 376 -4.93 -0.30 23.12
C GLN A 376 -4.48 0.12 21.72
N SER A 377 -3.24 -0.22 21.33
CA SER A 377 -2.75 0.08 19.99
C SER A 377 -3.67 -0.54 18.93
N PRO A 378 -4.06 0.20 17.87
CA PRO A 378 -4.87 -0.36 16.81
C PRO A 378 -4.07 -1.40 16.01
N SER A 379 -4.79 -2.30 15.34
CA SER A 379 -4.19 -3.26 14.42
C SER A 379 -4.49 -2.84 12.98
N ILE A 380 -3.45 -2.79 12.15
CA ILE A 380 -3.50 -2.58 10.71
C ILE A 380 -2.22 -3.18 10.13
N GLU A 381 -2.18 -3.45 8.82
CA GLU A 381 -1.07 -4.12 8.15
C GLU A 381 0.15 -3.18 7.90
N LEU A 382 0.43 -2.29 8.85
CA LEU A 382 1.62 -1.44 8.85
C LEU A 382 2.44 -1.64 10.12
N PRO A 383 3.78 -1.60 10.03
CA PRO A 383 4.63 -1.67 11.21
C PRO A 383 4.65 -0.34 12.00
N GLU A 384 4.42 0.81 11.35
CA GLU A 384 4.46 2.13 11.97
C GLU A 384 3.11 2.54 12.60
N VAL A 385 2.75 1.88 13.69
CA VAL A 385 1.49 2.14 14.42
C VAL A 385 1.77 2.67 15.82
N GLY A 386 1.15 3.79 16.17
CA GLY A 386 1.23 4.42 17.48
C GLY A 386 0.23 3.81 18.47
N GLY A 387 0.56 3.89 19.76
CA GLY A 387 -0.35 3.53 20.84
C GLY A 387 -1.03 4.76 21.46
N PRO A 388 -2.19 4.60 22.11
CA PRO A 388 -2.83 5.69 22.83
C PRO A 388 -2.04 6.06 24.09
N LEU A 389 -2.15 7.31 24.52
CA LEU A 389 -1.68 7.78 25.82
C LEU A 389 -2.87 7.83 26.76
N VAL A 390 -2.97 6.81 27.62
CA VAL A 390 -4.09 6.60 28.54
C VAL A 390 -3.69 7.04 29.96
N PRO A 391 -4.54 7.79 30.69
CA PRO A 391 -4.28 8.11 32.09
C PRO A 391 -4.11 6.87 32.96
N ASN A 392 -3.08 6.90 33.82
CA ASN A 392 -2.88 5.88 34.84
C ASN A 392 -2.42 6.53 36.16
N PRO A 393 -3.25 6.58 37.21
CA PRO A 393 -4.63 6.05 37.29
C PRO A 393 -5.64 6.94 36.53
N TRP A 394 -6.76 6.34 36.10
CA TRP A 394 -7.90 7.08 35.53
C TRP A 394 -8.81 7.59 36.66
N ARG A 395 -8.75 8.88 36.95
CA ARG A 395 -9.53 9.55 38.01
C ARG A 395 -10.73 10.30 37.41
N GLU A 396 -11.64 10.77 38.25
CA GLU A 396 -12.82 11.54 37.80
C GLU A 396 -12.45 12.81 37.02
N ILE A 397 -11.36 13.49 37.38
CA ILE A 397 -10.89 14.65 36.62
C ILE A 397 -10.54 14.26 35.17
N ASN A 398 -9.95 13.07 34.97
CA ASN A 398 -9.71 12.54 33.62
C ASN A 398 -11.04 12.23 32.93
N THR A 399 -12.01 11.67 33.65
CA THR A 399 -13.35 11.41 33.10
C THR A 399 -14.00 12.67 32.54
N VAL A 400 -13.88 13.76 33.29
CA VAL A 400 -14.35 15.08 32.89
C VAL A 400 -13.61 15.59 31.66
N THR A 401 -12.27 15.62 31.66
CA THR A 401 -11.51 16.16 30.52
C THR A 401 -11.67 15.32 29.25
N ILE A 402 -11.71 13.99 29.39
CA ILE A 402 -11.86 13.06 28.26
C ILE A 402 -13.22 13.22 27.60
N SER A 403 -14.25 13.59 28.36
CA SER A 403 -15.61 13.81 27.84
C SER A 403 -15.68 14.87 26.73
N PHE A 404 -14.72 15.80 26.70
CA PHE A 404 -14.60 16.83 25.67
C PHE A 404 -13.24 16.78 24.94
N GLY A 405 -12.48 15.71 25.16
CA GLY A 405 -11.36 15.28 24.31
C GLY A 405 -9.95 15.67 24.76
N HIS A 406 -9.76 15.93 26.06
CA HIS A 406 -8.45 16.19 26.67
C HIS A 406 -8.08 15.13 27.72
N GLY A 407 -6.79 14.85 27.86
CA GLY A 407 -6.27 13.84 28.79
C GLY A 407 -6.30 12.41 28.28
N LEU A 408 -6.72 12.16 27.04
CA LEU A 408 -6.57 10.89 26.34
C LEU A 408 -6.13 11.18 24.91
N SER A 409 -4.94 10.71 24.54
CA SER A 409 -4.45 10.80 23.16
C SER A 409 -4.70 9.48 22.44
N ILE A 410 -5.35 9.54 21.28
CA ILE A 410 -5.61 8.38 20.42
C ILE A 410 -5.01 8.61 19.04
N THR A 411 -4.84 7.55 18.26
CA THR A 411 -4.44 7.69 16.86
C THR A 411 -5.63 8.10 15.99
N PRO A 412 -5.40 8.78 14.85
CA PRO A 412 -6.44 9.05 13.86
C PRO A 412 -7.17 7.77 13.40
N LEU A 413 -6.46 6.64 13.31
CA LEU A 413 -7.03 5.35 12.99
C LEU A 413 -8.06 4.89 14.03
N GLN A 414 -7.77 5.02 15.32
CA GLN A 414 -8.73 4.70 16.39
C GLN A 414 -9.96 5.61 16.35
N LEU A 415 -9.78 6.89 16.03
CA LEU A 415 -10.90 7.83 15.87
C LEU A 415 -11.83 7.42 14.72
N VAL A 416 -11.26 7.05 13.56
CA VAL A 416 -12.02 6.61 12.38
C VAL A 416 -12.74 5.29 12.65
N GLN A 417 -12.05 4.31 13.22
CA GLN A 417 -12.61 2.99 13.56
C GLN A 417 -13.74 3.09 14.61
N GLY A 418 -13.52 3.91 15.65
CA GLY A 418 -14.55 4.22 16.63
C GLY A 418 -15.76 4.90 15.98
N THR A 419 -15.54 5.88 15.11
CA THR A 419 -16.63 6.58 14.43
C THR A 419 -17.44 5.65 13.53
N ALA A 420 -16.78 4.74 12.81
CA ALA A 420 -17.45 3.70 12.03
C ALA A 420 -18.38 2.86 12.90
N THR A 421 -17.90 2.46 14.08
CA THR A 421 -18.68 1.72 15.07
C THR A 421 -19.90 2.50 15.56
N LEU A 422 -19.78 3.82 15.76
CA LEU A 422 -20.91 4.67 16.17
C LEU A 422 -22.02 4.70 15.12
N VAL A 423 -21.67 4.61 13.83
CA VAL A 423 -22.61 4.84 12.72
C VAL A 423 -22.98 3.57 11.95
N ASN A 424 -22.47 2.40 12.27
CA ASN A 424 -22.75 1.17 11.51
C ASN A 424 -23.75 0.22 12.18
N GLY A 425 -24.51 0.72 13.16
CA GLY A 425 -25.37 -0.11 14.00
C GLY A 425 -24.68 -0.58 15.28
N GLY A 426 -23.46 -0.14 15.58
CA GLY A 426 -22.79 -0.41 16.85
C GLY A 426 -21.86 -1.62 16.85
N ILE A 427 -21.34 -2.01 15.68
CA ILE A 427 -20.46 -3.17 15.52
C ILE A 427 -19.02 -2.69 15.33
N PHE A 428 -18.13 -3.09 16.20
CA PHE A 428 -16.71 -2.82 16.06
C PHE A 428 -16.10 -3.82 15.08
N HIS A 429 -15.51 -3.30 14.00
CA HIS A 429 -14.83 -4.08 12.97
C HIS A 429 -13.34 -3.75 12.93
N PRO A 430 -12.45 -4.74 12.71
CA PRO A 430 -11.05 -4.46 12.44
C PRO A 430 -10.91 -3.72 11.11
N VAL A 431 -9.96 -2.78 11.08
CA VAL A 431 -9.58 -2.07 9.84
C VAL A 431 -8.51 -2.88 9.11
N THR A 432 -8.53 -2.85 7.78
CA THR A 432 -7.52 -3.50 6.94
C THR A 432 -7.10 -2.61 5.76
N LEU A 433 -5.84 -2.77 5.35
CA LEU A 433 -5.29 -2.25 4.09
C LEU A 433 -5.32 -3.29 2.97
N LEU A 434 -5.81 -4.50 3.22
CA LEU A 434 -5.91 -5.56 2.23
C LEU A 434 -7.32 -5.62 1.67
N THR A 435 -7.44 -5.97 0.39
CA THR A 435 -8.76 -6.23 -0.19
C THR A 435 -9.43 -7.44 0.44
N ARG A 436 -10.74 -7.35 0.64
CA ARG A 436 -11.58 -8.48 1.04
C ARG A 436 -12.32 -9.03 -0.16
N ALA A 437 -12.49 -10.35 -0.18
CA ALA A 437 -13.31 -10.99 -1.20
C ALA A 437 -14.79 -10.58 -1.01
N PRO A 438 -15.55 -10.33 -2.09
CA PRO A 438 -16.98 -10.07 -2.00
C PRO A 438 -17.70 -11.16 -1.20
N GLY A 439 -18.53 -10.76 -0.23
CA GLY A 439 -19.28 -11.70 0.60
C GLY A 439 -18.49 -12.38 1.73
N GLN A 440 -17.19 -12.10 1.87
CA GLN A 440 -16.42 -12.58 3.02
C GLN A 440 -16.98 -11.96 4.31
N PRO A 441 -17.33 -12.78 5.33
CA PRO A 441 -17.90 -12.25 6.57
C PRO A 441 -16.90 -11.29 7.23
N LEU A 442 -17.36 -10.08 7.56
CA LEU A 442 -16.56 -9.11 8.29
C LEU A 442 -16.60 -9.47 9.78
N PRO A 443 -15.48 -9.91 10.40
CA PRO A 443 -15.46 -10.15 11.84
C PRO A 443 -15.84 -8.85 12.56
N GLY A 444 -16.63 -8.98 13.62
CA GLY A 444 -16.97 -7.83 14.43
C GLY A 444 -17.76 -8.20 15.66
N GLU A 445 -17.71 -7.30 16.64
CA GLU A 445 -18.40 -7.44 17.91
C GLU A 445 -19.36 -6.27 18.10
N ARG A 446 -20.59 -6.55 18.52
CA ARG A 446 -21.53 -5.49 18.86
C ARG A 446 -21.16 -4.89 20.20
N VAL A 447 -20.70 -3.64 20.18
CA VAL A 447 -20.29 -2.90 21.39
C VAL A 447 -21.24 -1.75 21.72
N ILE A 448 -22.12 -1.36 20.81
CA ILE A 448 -23.14 -0.33 21.03
C ILE A 448 -24.51 -0.86 20.57
N LYS A 449 -25.59 -0.44 21.24
CA LYS A 449 -26.96 -0.81 20.86
C LYS A 449 -27.31 -0.22 19.47
N PRO A 450 -28.01 -0.95 18.59
CA PRO A 450 -28.45 -0.43 17.29
C PRO A 450 -29.23 0.89 17.40
N LYS A 451 -30.10 1.01 18.42
CA LYS A 451 -30.87 2.23 18.69
C LYS A 451 -29.96 3.43 18.99
N THR A 452 -28.93 3.23 19.81
CA THR A 452 -27.93 4.28 20.11
C THR A 452 -27.23 4.71 18.83
N SER A 453 -26.79 3.77 17.99
CA SER A 453 -26.13 4.08 16.72
C SER A 453 -27.03 4.91 15.80
N ALA A 454 -28.31 4.56 15.67
CA ALA A 454 -29.27 5.33 14.88
C ALA A 454 -29.47 6.76 15.43
N GLN A 455 -29.54 6.92 16.76
CA GLN A 455 -29.64 8.24 17.39
C GLN A 455 -28.36 9.07 17.18
N VAL A 456 -27.18 8.46 17.24
CA VAL A 456 -25.91 9.14 16.96
C VAL A 456 -25.83 9.62 15.51
N ARG A 457 -26.26 8.82 14.52
CA ARG A 457 -26.35 9.27 13.11
C ARG A 457 -27.20 10.54 12.97
N GLN A 458 -28.37 10.56 13.60
CA GLN A 458 -29.27 11.71 13.61
C GLN A 458 -28.60 12.94 14.22
N LEU A 459 -27.94 12.79 15.36
CA LEU A 459 -27.22 13.87 16.02
C LEU A 459 -26.04 14.39 15.19
N MET A 460 -25.25 13.48 14.59
CA MET A 460 -24.14 13.83 13.68
C MET A 460 -24.64 14.61 12.46
N ARG A 461 -25.80 14.26 11.92
CA ARG A 461 -26.43 15.01 10.82
C ARG A 461 -26.82 16.42 11.28
N LEU A 462 -27.43 16.56 12.47
CA LEU A 462 -27.82 17.86 13.03
C LEU A 462 -26.62 18.79 13.28
N VAL A 463 -25.46 18.25 13.67
CA VAL A 463 -24.24 19.05 13.82
C VAL A 463 -23.81 19.69 12.49
N VAL A 464 -24.01 18.99 11.37
CA VAL A 464 -23.65 19.49 10.03
C VAL A 464 -24.76 20.35 9.43
N SER A 465 -26.05 20.11 9.71
CA SER A 465 -27.12 20.99 9.21
C SER A 465 -27.28 22.27 10.02
N GLU A 466 -27.22 22.18 11.35
CA GLU A 466 -27.57 23.27 12.27
C GLU A 466 -26.41 23.78 13.13
N GLY A 467 -25.33 23.00 13.27
CA GLY A 467 -24.26 23.26 14.23
C GLY A 467 -22.96 23.82 13.66
N THR A 468 -21.86 23.50 14.36
CA THR A 468 -20.51 23.98 14.04
C THR A 468 -19.90 23.35 12.78
N GLY A 469 -20.54 22.33 12.20
CA GLY A 469 -20.06 21.57 11.04
C GLY A 469 -20.63 22.00 9.68
N LYS A 470 -21.39 23.10 9.61
CA LYS A 470 -22.16 23.52 8.40
C LYS A 470 -21.39 23.50 7.09
N LYS A 471 -20.13 23.92 7.12
CA LYS A 471 -19.28 23.99 5.91
C LYS A 471 -18.88 22.62 5.35
N ALA A 472 -19.11 21.52 6.07
CA ALA A 472 -18.92 20.15 5.57
C ALA A 472 -20.14 19.59 4.83
N ASN A 473 -21.27 20.32 4.81
CA ASN A 473 -22.50 19.84 4.17
C ASN A 473 -22.35 19.79 2.65
N VAL A 474 -22.51 18.61 2.05
CA VAL A 474 -22.57 18.43 0.60
C VAL A 474 -24.01 18.10 0.19
N PRO A 475 -24.66 18.94 -0.65
CA PRO A 475 -26.00 18.67 -1.14
C PRO A 475 -26.13 17.28 -1.76
N GLY A 476 -27.19 16.54 -1.41
CA GLY A 476 -27.46 15.18 -1.89
C GLY A 476 -26.72 14.05 -1.17
N TYR A 477 -25.70 14.34 -0.35
CA TYR A 477 -24.91 13.28 0.31
C TYR A 477 -25.11 13.16 1.82
N GLU A 478 -25.91 14.02 2.43
CA GLU A 478 -26.31 13.91 3.85
C GLU A 478 -25.14 13.72 4.83
N VAL A 479 -24.07 14.49 4.64
CA VAL A 479 -22.89 14.42 5.52
C VAL A 479 -23.29 14.68 6.98
N GLY A 480 -22.86 13.81 7.88
CA GLY A 480 -22.93 14.02 9.33
C GLY A 480 -21.54 13.91 9.93
N GLY A 481 -21.28 14.60 11.02
CA GLY A 481 -19.96 14.59 11.63
C GLY A 481 -19.80 15.52 12.82
N LYS A 482 -18.55 15.73 13.22
CA LYS A 482 -18.19 16.64 14.31
C LYS A 482 -16.85 17.30 14.04
N THR A 483 -16.81 18.61 14.29
CA THR A 483 -15.58 19.39 14.36
C THR A 483 -14.90 19.22 15.73
N GLY A 484 -13.58 19.17 15.73
CA GLY A 484 -12.72 19.24 16.90
C GLY A 484 -11.59 20.23 16.67
N THR A 485 -11.34 21.10 17.64
CA THR A 485 -10.15 21.94 17.69
C THR A 485 -9.48 21.65 19.02
N ALA A 486 -8.27 21.11 19.00
CA ALA A 486 -7.51 20.78 20.21
C ALA A 486 -6.22 21.61 20.25
N GLU A 487 -5.94 22.24 21.38
CA GLU A 487 -4.64 22.89 21.59
C GLU A 487 -3.55 21.83 21.73
N LYS A 488 -2.38 22.05 21.13
CA LYS A 488 -1.27 21.10 21.19
C LYS A 488 -0.57 21.21 22.55
N ALA A 489 -0.35 20.06 23.19
CA ALA A 489 0.45 19.97 24.39
C ALA A 489 1.94 20.26 24.10
N ALA A 490 2.60 21.04 24.96
CA ALA A 490 4.04 21.24 24.95
C ALA A 490 4.58 21.42 26.37
N GLY A 491 5.67 20.71 26.70
CA GLY A 491 6.56 20.98 27.84
C GLY A 491 5.90 21.51 29.11
N GLY A 492 4.87 20.82 29.65
CA GLY A 492 4.19 21.19 30.90
C GLY A 492 2.88 21.98 30.77
N GLY A 493 2.38 22.24 29.56
CA GLY A 493 1.09 22.91 29.33
C GLY A 493 0.62 22.88 27.87
N TYR A 494 -0.30 23.76 27.49
CA TYR A 494 -0.81 23.89 26.11
C TYR A 494 -0.22 25.12 25.41
N LYS A 495 0.17 24.98 24.13
CA LYS A 495 0.57 26.10 23.28
C LYS A 495 -0.67 26.80 22.74
N LYS A 496 -1.01 27.95 23.34
CA LYS A 496 -2.06 28.84 22.82
C LYS A 496 -1.75 29.19 21.35
N LYS A 497 -2.74 29.00 20.46
CA LYS A 497 -2.67 29.20 18.99
C LYS A 497 -1.99 28.11 18.14
N SER A 498 -1.44 27.06 18.74
CA SER A 498 -1.05 25.85 18.01
C SER A 498 -2.15 24.81 18.17
N VAL A 499 -2.99 24.67 17.14
CA VAL A 499 -4.18 23.80 17.20
C VAL A 499 -4.12 22.68 16.17
N LEU A 500 -4.64 21.51 16.55
CA LEU A 500 -5.02 20.46 15.63
C LEU A 500 -6.51 20.65 15.29
N ALA A 501 -6.81 21.00 14.05
CA ALA A 501 -8.17 21.28 13.59
C ALA A 501 -8.68 20.09 12.77
N SER A 502 -9.67 19.38 13.29
CA SER A 502 -10.15 18.11 12.72
C SER A 502 -11.65 18.12 12.46
N PHE A 503 -12.07 17.41 11.42
CA PHE A 503 -13.45 17.04 11.19
C PHE A 503 -13.50 15.53 10.94
N VAL A 504 -14.31 14.82 11.72
CA VAL A 504 -14.62 13.41 11.49
C VAL A 504 -16.10 13.28 11.19
N GLY A 505 -16.45 12.50 10.18
CA GLY A 505 -17.83 12.31 9.77
C GLY A 505 -18.04 11.04 8.98
N ALA A 506 -19.29 10.81 8.60
CA ALA A 506 -19.65 9.75 7.67
C ALA A 506 -20.76 10.20 6.72
N PHE A 507 -20.93 9.48 5.63
CA PHE A 507 -21.97 9.77 4.64
C PHE A 507 -22.37 8.52 3.83
N PRO A 508 -23.60 8.49 3.29
CA PRO A 508 -24.74 9.32 3.70
C PRO A 508 -25.28 8.91 5.09
N MET A 509 -25.86 9.82 5.87
CA MET A 509 -26.19 9.52 7.28
C MET A 509 -27.34 8.55 7.51
N ASP A 510 -28.23 8.37 6.53
CA ASP A 510 -29.32 7.42 6.66
C ASP A 510 -28.86 5.97 6.42
N ASP A 511 -27.92 5.77 5.49
CA ASP A 511 -27.21 4.50 5.23
C ASP A 511 -25.68 4.72 5.09
N PRO A 512 -24.95 4.89 6.21
CA PRO A 512 -23.54 5.25 6.20
C PRO A 512 -22.65 4.23 5.48
N ARG A 513 -21.99 4.67 4.41
CA ARG A 513 -21.03 3.85 3.64
C ARG A 513 -19.58 4.14 3.98
N TYR A 514 -19.22 5.42 4.10
CA TYR A 514 -17.84 5.83 4.35
C TYR A 514 -17.72 6.70 5.59
N VAL A 515 -16.67 6.47 6.39
CA VAL A 515 -16.16 7.44 7.37
C VAL A 515 -15.04 8.25 6.72
N VAL A 516 -15.06 9.56 6.92
CA VAL A 516 -13.99 10.47 6.50
C VAL A 516 -13.47 11.24 7.70
N LEU A 517 -12.15 11.26 7.82
CA LEU A 517 -11.44 12.14 8.73
C LEU A 517 -10.57 13.09 7.92
N VAL A 518 -10.62 14.37 8.26
CA VAL A 518 -9.66 15.39 7.84
C VAL A 518 -9.11 16.03 9.10
N SER A 519 -7.79 16.16 9.20
CA SER A 519 -7.16 16.98 10.23
C SER A 519 -6.06 17.84 9.63
N ILE A 520 -6.01 19.10 10.05
CA ILE A 520 -5.06 20.12 9.59
C ILE A 520 -4.28 20.58 10.82
N ASP A 521 -2.96 20.47 10.75
CA ASP A 521 -2.05 20.77 11.85
C ASP A 521 -1.56 22.21 11.79
N GLU A 522 -1.87 22.98 12.83
CA GLU A 522 -1.56 24.40 12.99
C GLU A 522 -1.95 25.27 11.78
N PRO A 523 -3.24 25.25 11.36
CA PRO A 523 -3.72 26.14 10.31
C PRO A 523 -3.59 27.60 10.74
N GLN A 524 -3.10 28.44 9.83
CA GLN A 524 -2.95 29.87 10.02
C GLN A 524 -4.22 30.61 9.56
N PRO A 525 -4.55 31.74 10.20
CA PRO A 525 -5.70 32.54 9.81
C PRO A 525 -5.55 33.11 8.40
N THR A 526 -6.67 33.21 7.68
CA THR A 526 -6.76 33.87 6.38
C THR A 526 -7.83 34.96 6.42
N LYS A 527 -7.90 35.79 5.37
CA LYS A 527 -8.98 36.77 5.22
C LYS A 527 -10.33 36.06 5.05
N ASP A 528 -10.36 34.96 4.30
CA ASP A 528 -11.57 34.19 4.00
C ASP A 528 -12.10 33.42 5.22
N THR A 529 -11.23 33.12 6.19
CA THR A 529 -11.63 32.56 7.49
C THR A 529 -11.94 33.63 8.53
N TYR A 530 -11.94 34.93 8.17
CA TYR A 530 -12.13 36.06 9.09
C TYR A 530 -11.20 36.02 10.31
N GLY A 531 -10.00 35.46 10.16
CA GLY A 531 -9.05 35.30 11.25
C GLY A 531 -9.27 34.06 12.13
N PHE A 532 -10.28 33.23 11.85
CA PHE A 532 -10.52 31.99 12.60
C PHE A 532 -9.61 30.85 12.15
N ILE A 533 -9.17 30.03 13.11
CA ILE A 533 -8.32 28.85 12.92
C ILE A 533 -9.01 27.53 13.33
N THR A 534 -10.28 27.60 13.74
CA THR A 534 -11.02 26.43 14.24
C THR A 534 -11.46 25.51 13.09
N ALA A 535 -11.68 24.23 13.41
CA ALA A 535 -12.01 23.20 12.42
C ALA A 535 -13.25 23.49 11.57
N GLY A 536 -14.20 24.29 12.06
CA GLY A 536 -15.37 24.71 11.28
C GLY A 536 -15.01 25.54 10.05
N TRP A 537 -13.85 26.23 10.05
CA TRP A 537 -13.41 27.11 8.99
C TRP A 537 -12.39 26.49 8.02
N ASN A 538 -11.72 25.40 8.41
CA ASN A 538 -10.69 24.75 7.60
C ASN A 538 -11.01 23.27 7.29
N ALA A 539 -11.06 22.40 8.31
CA ALA A 539 -11.23 20.96 8.15
C ALA A 539 -12.64 20.59 7.66
N ALA A 540 -13.68 21.27 8.14
CA ALA A 540 -15.05 21.06 7.69
C ALA A 540 -15.24 21.36 6.19
N PRO A 541 -14.90 22.56 5.66
CA PRO A 541 -15.00 22.82 4.22
C PRO A 541 -14.10 21.91 3.39
N THR A 542 -12.89 21.58 3.87
CA THR A 542 -12.00 20.62 3.19
C THR A 542 -12.65 19.24 3.08
N THR A 543 -13.31 18.77 4.15
CA THR A 543 -14.09 17.52 4.11
C THR A 543 -15.22 17.59 3.10
N GLY A 544 -15.97 18.70 3.06
CA GLY A 544 -17.03 18.89 2.07
C GLY A 544 -16.53 18.79 0.63
N ARG A 545 -15.38 19.39 0.31
CA ARG A 545 -14.76 19.30 -1.02
C ARG A 545 -14.29 17.89 -1.36
N ILE A 546 -13.74 17.16 -0.38
CA ILE A 546 -13.37 15.75 -0.55
C ILE A 546 -14.61 14.92 -0.83
N VAL A 547 -15.65 14.99 0.00
CA VAL A 547 -16.87 14.19 -0.16
C VAL A 547 -17.54 14.47 -1.50
N ALA A 548 -17.62 15.73 -1.94
CA ALA A 548 -18.24 16.10 -3.22
C ALA A 548 -17.59 15.42 -4.44
N GLN A 549 -16.27 15.21 -4.40
CA GLN A 549 -15.52 14.54 -5.48
C GLN A 549 -15.44 13.02 -5.28
N LEU A 550 -15.31 12.58 -4.03
CA LEU A 550 -15.09 11.20 -3.65
C LEU A 550 -16.36 10.35 -3.77
N ALA A 551 -17.50 10.88 -3.33
CA ALA A 551 -18.76 10.13 -3.28
C ALA A 551 -19.18 9.55 -4.65
N PRO A 552 -19.20 10.32 -5.77
CA PRO A 552 -19.55 9.75 -7.06
C PRO A 552 -18.49 8.77 -7.58
N LEU A 553 -17.21 9.01 -7.27
CA LEU A 553 -16.11 8.10 -7.64
C LEU A 553 -16.25 6.73 -6.96
N LEU A 554 -16.73 6.71 -5.71
CA LEU A 554 -16.99 5.49 -4.95
C LEU A 554 -18.42 4.94 -5.17
N GLY A 555 -19.15 5.43 -6.16
CA GLY A 555 -20.49 4.93 -6.52
C GLY A 555 -21.60 5.31 -5.54
N VAL A 556 -21.38 6.27 -4.64
CA VAL A 556 -22.44 6.84 -3.80
C VAL A 556 -23.19 7.87 -4.64
N MET A 557 -24.47 7.62 -4.91
CA MET A 557 -25.30 8.51 -5.72
C MET A 557 -25.90 9.63 -4.85
N PRO A 558 -25.97 10.87 -5.35
CA PRO A 558 -26.63 11.96 -4.64
C PRO A 558 -28.14 11.72 -4.59
N ARG A 559 -28.74 12.05 -3.45
CA ARG A 559 -30.19 12.02 -3.27
C ARG A 559 -30.83 13.26 -3.88
N THR A 560 -31.86 13.05 -4.67
CA THR A 560 -32.65 14.11 -5.32
C THR A 560 -33.76 14.65 -4.43
N ALA A 561 -34.18 13.88 -3.41
CA ALA A 561 -35.19 14.29 -2.44
C ALA A 561 -34.57 14.39 -1.03
N PRO A 562 -34.94 15.42 -0.23
CA PRO A 562 -34.55 15.47 1.18
C PRO A 562 -35.14 14.26 1.92
N PRO A 563 -34.39 13.65 2.85
CA PRO A 563 -34.87 12.52 3.62
C PRO A 563 -36.05 12.96 4.49
N PRO A 564 -36.98 12.04 4.83
CA PRO A 564 -38.04 12.36 5.78
C PRO A 564 -37.42 12.87 7.09
N PRO A 565 -38.01 13.90 7.73
CA PRO A 565 -37.48 14.44 8.98
C PRO A 565 -37.41 13.31 10.01
N ALA A 566 -36.24 13.13 10.62
CA ALA A 566 -36.02 12.06 11.58
C ALA A 566 -37.07 12.13 12.71
N PRO A 567 -37.69 11.00 13.10
CA PRO A 567 -38.69 10.97 14.17
C PRO A 567 -38.12 11.61 15.44
N GLY A 568 -38.83 12.59 15.98
CA GLY A 568 -38.44 13.30 17.21
C GLY A 568 -37.83 14.68 17.00
N VAL A 569 -37.36 15.09 15.80
CA VAL A 569 -36.69 16.41 15.60
C VAL A 569 -37.62 17.62 15.71
N LYS A 570 -38.92 17.44 15.46
CA LYS A 570 -39.90 18.52 15.55
C LYS A 570 -40.08 18.96 17.02
N GLY A 571 -39.34 20.00 17.41
CA GLY A 571 -39.47 20.67 18.71
C GLY A 571 -38.15 21.10 19.38
N PHE A 572 -36.97 20.77 18.84
CA PHE A 572 -35.71 20.99 19.56
C PHE A 572 -35.11 22.39 19.51
N ILE A 573 -35.56 23.24 18.59
CA ILE A 573 -35.15 24.64 18.57
C ILE A 573 -36.31 25.41 19.17
N ALA A 574 -36.32 25.55 20.50
CA ALA A 574 -37.20 26.52 21.15
C ALA A 574 -36.90 27.91 20.55
N GLY A 575 -37.97 28.61 20.14
CA GLY A 575 -37.90 29.78 19.27
C GLY A 575 -36.95 30.89 19.74
N THR A 576 -36.03 31.25 18.85
CA THR A 576 -35.37 32.56 18.83
C THR A 576 -35.85 33.36 17.62
N GLY A 577 -37.17 33.37 17.41
CA GLY A 577 -37.83 33.98 16.25
C GLY A 577 -38.92 34.95 16.66
N GLY A 578 -38.57 36.03 17.36
CA GLY A 578 -39.36 37.26 17.35
C GLY A 578 -39.16 37.97 16.01
N GLY A 579 -39.57 37.34 14.91
CA GLY A 579 -39.55 37.90 13.57
C GLY A 579 -40.98 37.99 13.09
N ARG A 580 -41.48 39.22 12.94
CA ARG A 580 -42.84 39.52 12.47
C ARG A 580 -43.12 38.76 11.19
N ASP A 581 -44.29 38.13 11.14
CA ASP A 581 -44.95 37.75 9.89
C ASP A 581 -44.95 38.95 8.96
N VAL A 582 -44.26 38.82 7.83
CA VAL A 582 -44.57 39.62 6.64
C VAL A 582 -45.40 38.70 5.76
N SER A 583 -46.68 38.57 6.15
CA SER A 583 -47.72 38.16 5.24
C SER A 583 -48.21 39.40 4.50
N ALA A 584 -48.28 39.26 3.18
CA ALA A 584 -48.72 40.25 2.23
C ALA A 584 -50.10 40.82 2.55
N ILE A 585 -50.26 42.14 2.41
CA ILE A 585 -51.48 42.82 1.93
C ILE A 585 -51.02 44.05 1.14
N ASP A 586 -51.76 44.36 0.08
CA ASP A 586 -51.73 45.58 -0.76
C ASP A 586 -51.36 46.90 -0.05
#